data_AF-A0A1Q7SIJ0-F1
#
_entry.id   AF-A0A1Q7SIJ0-F1
#
_cell.length_a   1.000
_cell.length_b   1.000
_cell.length_c   1.000
_cell.angle_alpha   90.00
_cell.angle_beta   90.00
_cell.angle_gamma   90.00
#
_symmetry.space_group_name_H-M   'P 1'
#
loop_
_entity.id
_entity.type
_entity.pdbx_description
1 polymer ?
#
loop_
_entity_poly.entity_id
_entity_poly.type
_entity_poly.pdbx_seq_one_letter_code
_entity_poly.pdbx_strand_id
1 'polypeptide(L)'
;MTPSRLLIFVPTYNENRNVERLCAELRALPLNADILFIDDGSPDGTGATLDRLARQHPRISVIHREGKLGIGSAHRAGIAYAYDKGYDLLITLDADFSHSPADLPRLLAAHASDVDVVVASRYLGPDSLPGWSPHRLFLTRLGHFLTRVLLRMPYDASGALRLYDLRRIPRELFELVTARAYAFFFESLFILCRNGARIREIPIVLQARVYGSSKLTAREGVRSGRFLLRLFFAQLANPGRFRRSRPIDRLRPELVESQGWDEYWSEKRTALGTLYDLVAAVYRRVIRRNLRRYAERSFAAGARVLHAGCGSGQVDAGLHERFRVTAVDISERALRLYARNNPHASRIEQASIFDLPFEAGAFDGVYNLGVLEHFHPHEIREILDELHRVLKPRGKLVVFWPHRRGSSVLFLHALRRLIRLVSRAEPKFHPDEISLLGSRAEAVALLRDTGFALREYSFGIRDLFVQCVIVAERVEKVPMAVESGMSERTTTT
;
A
#
# COMPACT_ATOMS: atom_id res chain seq x y z
N MET A 1 37.91 0.54 5.17
CA MET A 1 36.52 0.09 4.95
C MET A 1 36.60 -1.33 4.41
N THR A 2 35.87 -2.28 5.00
CA THR A 2 35.72 -3.62 4.42
C THR A 2 35.17 -3.49 2.99
N PRO A 3 35.72 -4.22 1.99
CA PRO A 3 35.21 -4.14 0.63
C PRO A 3 33.75 -4.59 0.60
N SER A 4 32.89 -3.79 -0.05
CA SER A 4 31.46 -4.10 -0.20
C SER A 4 31.27 -5.47 -0.87
N ARG A 5 30.39 -6.30 -0.32
CA ARG A 5 30.04 -7.60 -0.90
C ARG A 5 29.09 -7.41 -2.08
N LEU A 6 29.58 -7.67 -3.29
CA LEU A 6 28.82 -7.53 -4.53
C LEU A 6 28.29 -8.89 -5.01
N LEU A 7 26.99 -8.94 -5.30
CA LEU A 7 26.35 -10.05 -6.00
C LEU A 7 25.97 -9.64 -7.42
N ILE A 8 26.33 -10.45 -8.41
CA ILE A 8 25.81 -10.38 -9.78
C ILE A 8 24.75 -11.47 -9.94
N PHE A 9 23.51 -11.07 -10.19
CA PHE A 9 22.37 -11.97 -10.36
C PHE A 9 21.94 -12.06 -11.83
N VAL A 10 21.80 -13.28 -12.33
CA VAL A 10 21.40 -13.59 -13.70
C VAL A 10 20.26 -14.63 -13.71
N PRO A 11 19.04 -14.29 -14.16
CA PRO A 11 17.99 -15.28 -14.38
C PRO A 11 18.18 -16.00 -15.73
N THR A 12 17.94 -17.31 -15.75
CA THR A 12 18.09 -18.15 -16.94
C THR A 12 16.83 -18.97 -17.23
N TYR A 13 16.54 -19.15 -18.52
CA TYR A 13 15.52 -20.08 -19.02
C TYR A 13 15.81 -20.36 -20.49
N ASN A 14 16.23 -21.56 -20.87
CA ASN A 14 16.69 -21.88 -22.24
C ASN A 14 17.85 -20.98 -22.71
N GLU A 15 18.93 -20.91 -21.94
CA GLU A 15 20.09 -20.05 -22.19
C GLU A 15 21.39 -20.85 -22.33
N ASN A 16 21.31 -22.15 -22.65
CA ASN A 16 22.46 -23.05 -22.60
C ASN A 16 23.62 -22.59 -23.51
N ARG A 17 23.31 -21.92 -24.62
CA ARG A 17 24.30 -21.36 -25.55
C ARG A 17 25.01 -20.11 -25.04
N ASN A 18 24.46 -19.45 -24.02
CA ASN A 18 24.94 -18.16 -23.54
C ASN A 18 25.63 -18.27 -22.17
N VAL A 19 25.14 -19.11 -21.26
CA VAL A 19 25.55 -19.12 -19.84
C VAL A 19 27.04 -19.36 -19.60
N GLU A 20 27.68 -20.24 -20.37
CA GLU A 20 29.10 -20.56 -20.21
C GLU A 20 29.99 -19.36 -20.60
N ARG A 21 29.72 -18.77 -21.77
CA ARG A 21 30.41 -17.57 -22.23
C ARG A 21 30.16 -16.39 -21.30
N LEU A 22 28.92 -16.18 -20.88
CA LEU A 22 28.56 -15.08 -19.99
C LEU A 22 29.28 -15.22 -18.64
N CYS A 23 29.33 -16.42 -18.08
CA CYS A 23 30.06 -16.70 -16.85
C CYS A 23 31.56 -16.36 -16.99
N ALA A 24 32.19 -16.77 -18.11
CA ALA A 24 33.59 -16.46 -18.38
C ALA A 24 33.83 -14.95 -18.48
N GLU A 25 32.97 -14.21 -19.21
CA GLU A 25 33.08 -12.75 -19.34
C GLU A 25 32.88 -12.04 -18.00
N LEU A 26 31.88 -12.44 -17.21
CA LEU A 26 31.63 -11.85 -15.88
C LEU A 26 32.80 -12.07 -14.92
N ARG A 27 33.44 -13.24 -14.95
CA ARG A 27 34.60 -13.56 -14.10
C ARG A 27 35.89 -12.86 -14.53
N ALA A 28 36.01 -12.52 -15.81
CA ALA A 28 37.14 -11.78 -16.34
C ALA A 28 37.10 -10.29 -15.97
N LEU A 29 35.95 -9.78 -15.50
CA LEU A 29 35.84 -8.40 -15.04
C LEU A 29 36.68 -8.17 -13.78
N PRO A 30 37.25 -6.97 -13.60
CA PRO A 30 38.00 -6.60 -12.40
C PRO A 30 37.05 -6.28 -11.21
N LEU A 31 36.12 -7.19 -10.93
CA LEU A 31 35.10 -7.07 -9.90
C LEU A 31 35.23 -8.21 -8.90
N ASN A 32 35.35 -7.87 -7.61
CA ASN A 32 35.28 -8.85 -6.54
C ASN A 32 33.80 -9.18 -6.25
N ALA A 33 33.20 -9.99 -7.10
CA ALA A 33 31.77 -10.33 -7.04
C ALA A 33 31.54 -11.84 -6.92
N ASP A 34 30.48 -12.21 -6.20
CA ASP A 34 29.85 -13.52 -6.30
C ASP A 34 28.82 -13.49 -7.43
N ILE A 35 28.56 -14.63 -8.07
CA ILE A 35 27.60 -14.75 -9.17
C ILE A 35 26.51 -15.73 -8.78
N LEU A 36 25.25 -15.30 -8.90
CA LEU A 36 24.08 -16.13 -8.72
C LEU A 36 23.35 -16.31 -10.04
N PHE A 37 23.20 -17.56 -10.45
CA PHE A 37 22.24 -17.94 -11.48
C PHE A 37 20.97 -18.49 -10.85
N ILE A 38 19.80 -18.07 -11.36
CA ILE A 38 18.52 -18.70 -11.02
C ILE A 38 17.92 -19.26 -12.31
N ASP A 39 17.83 -20.58 -12.40
CA ASP A 39 17.30 -21.27 -13.56
C ASP A 39 15.84 -21.69 -13.36
N ASP A 40 15.01 -21.38 -14.35
CA ASP A 40 13.57 -21.64 -14.34
C ASP A 40 13.21 -23.04 -14.88
N GLY A 41 13.95 -24.06 -14.47
CA GLY A 41 13.74 -25.44 -14.90
C GLY A 41 13.93 -25.61 -16.40
N SER A 42 15.05 -25.13 -16.93
CA SER A 42 15.35 -25.13 -18.36
C SER A 42 15.44 -26.55 -18.94
N PRO A 43 14.63 -26.91 -19.95
CA PRO A 43 14.72 -28.21 -20.62
C PRO A 43 15.91 -28.36 -21.59
N ASP A 44 16.61 -27.28 -21.93
CA ASP A 44 17.66 -27.27 -22.97
C ASP A 44 19.08 -27.62 -22.46
N GLY A 45 19.19 -28.06 -21.20
CA GLY A 45 20.46 -28.37 -20.55
C GLY A 45 21.13 -27.19 -19.85
N THR A 46 20.52 -25.98 -19.84
CA THR A 46 21.09 -24.81 -19.13
C THR A 46 21.45 -25.14 -17.68
N GLY A 47 20.54 -25.78 -16.95
CA GLY A 47 20.75 -26.12 -15.54
C GLY A 47 21.98 -27.01 -15.31
N ALA A 48 22.17 -28.03 -16.15
CA ALA A 48 23.33 -28.93 -16.06
C ALA A 48 24.65 -28.21 -16.33
N THR A 49 24.66 -27.28 -17.29
CA THR A 49 25.82 -26.42 -17.55
C THR A 49 26.12 -25.52 -16.35
N LEU A 50 25.09 -24.92 -15.74
CA LEU A 50 25.26 -24.10 -14.54
C LEU A 50 25.80 -24.91 -13.35
N ASP A 51 25.33 -26.14 -13.13
CA ASP A 51 25.83 -27.04 -12.08
C ASP A 51 27.30 -27.42 -12.28
N ARG A 52 27.73 -27.57 -13.53
CA ARG A 52 29.15 -27.77 -13.86
C ARG A 52 29.97 -26.54 -13.48
N LEU A 53 29.52 -25.34 -13.86
CA LEU A 53 30.20 -24.08 -13.55
C LEU A 53 30.30 -23.84 -12.04
N ALA A 54 29.23 -24.11 -11.28
CA ALA A 54 29.21 -23.97 -9.83
C ALA A 54 30.22 -24.89 -9.12
N ARG A 55 30.35 -26.14 -9.60
CA ARG A 55 31.37 -27.08 -9.08
C ARG A 55 32.80 -26.64 -9.36
N GLN A 56 33.03 -25.99 -10.50
CA GLN A 56 34.36 -25.52 -10.90
C GLN A 56 34.75 -24.20 -10.23
N HIS A 57 33.79 -23.40 -9.78
CA HIS A 57 34.00 -22.03 -9.33
C HIS A 57 33.25 -21.73 -8.02
N PRO A 58 33.96 -21.65 -6.87
CA PRO A 58 33.34 -21.48 -5.55
C PRO A 58 32.48 -20.23 -5.35
N ARG A 59 32.69 -19.19 -6.16
CA ARG A 59 31.91 -17.93 -6.11
C ARG A 59 30.65 -17.95 -6.98
N ILE A 60 30.35 -19.09 -7.58
CA ILE A 60 29.14 -19.27 -8.39
C ILE A 60 28.14 -20.09 -7.60
N SER A 61 26.95 -19.53 -7.42
CA SER A 61 25.78 -20.21 -6.86
C SER A 61 24.71 -20.39 -7.94
N VAL A 62 23.97 -21.49 -7.84
CA VAL A 62 22.88 -21.82 -8.76
C VAL A 62 21.66 -22.21 -7.95
N ILE A 63 20.49 -21.68 -8.32
CA ILE A 63 19.20 -22.09 -7.77
C ILE A 63 18.33 -22.57 -8.92
N HIS A 64 17.88 -23.82 -8.86
CA HIS A 64 16.91 -24.38 -9.80
C HIS A 64 15.51 -24.23 -9.24
N ARG A 65 14.59 -23.73 -10.08
CA ARG A 65 13.17 -23.60 -9.76
C ARG A 65 12.36 -24.62 -10.54
N GLU A 66 11.18 -24.96 -10.04
CA GLU A 66 10.32 -26.03 -10.59
C GLU A 66 9.83 -25.79 -12.03
N GLY A 67 10.01 -24.58 -12.58
CA GLY A 67 9.71 -24.29 -13.97
C GLY A 67 9.69 -22.79 -14.29
N LYS A 68 9.09 -22.43 -15.44
CA LYS A 68 8.97 -21.04 -15.93
C LYS A 68 7.98 -20.22 -15.10
N LEU A 69 8.41 -19.78 -13.93
CA LEU A 69 7.64 -18.97 -12.98
C LEU A 69 7.65 -17.47 -13.30
N GLY A 70 8.41 -17.05 -14.33
CA GLY A 70 8.45 -15.69 -14.86
C GLY A 70 9.61 -14.85 -14.33
N ILE A 71 10.14 -13.96 -15.18
CA ILE A 71 11.36 -13.18 -14.90
C ILE A 71 11.26 -12.31 -13.64
N GLY A 72 10.08 -11.75 -13.36
CA GLY A 72 9.86 -10.93 -12.16
C GLY A 72 9.90 -11.75 -10.88
N SER A 73 9.43 -13.01 -10.91
CA SER A 73 9.57 -13.90 -9.76
C SER A 73 11.01 -14.35 -9.55
N ALA A 74 11.79 -14.52 -10.64
CA ALA A 74 13.22 -14.81 -10.54
C ALA A 74 13.97 -13.65 -9.87
N HIS A 75 13.67 -12.41 -10.29
CA HIS A 75 14.26 -11.22 -9.69
C HIS A 75 13.91 -11.06 -8.21
N ARG A 76 12.67 -11.35 -7.83
CA ARG A 76 12.29 -11.36 -6.41
C ARG A 76 13.08 -12.39 -5.60
N ALA A 77 13.30 -13.59 -6.15
CA ALA A 77 14.10 -14.62 -5.50
C ALA A 77 15.58 -14.20 -5.41
N GLY A 78 16.15 -13.63 -6.47
CA GLY A 78 17.53 -13.13 -6.48
C GLY A 78 17.76 -12.00 -5.49
N ILE A 79 16.82 -11.05 -5.40
CA ILE A 79 16.87 -9.96 -4.41
C ILE A 79 16.75 -10.52 -2.98
N ALA A 80 15.82 -11.44 -2.73
CA ALA A 80 15.66 -12.08 -1.42
C ALA A 80 16.95 -12.82 -1.01
N TYR A 81 17.53 -13.61 -1.91
CA TYR A 81 18.81 -14.28 -1.69
C TYR A 81 19.92 -13.27 -1.34
N ALA A 82 19.97 -12.13 -2.04
CA ALA A 82 20.98 -11.11 -1.79
C ALA A 82 20.90 -10.56 -0.35
N TYR A 83 19.68 -10.29 0.15
CA TYR A 83 19.46 -9.91 1.54
C TYR A 83 19.79 -11.04 2.51
N ASP A 84 19.32 -12.27 2.25
CA ASP A 84 19.49 -13.42 3.14
C ASP A 84 20.97 -13.81 3.32
N LYS A 85 21.81 -13.54 2.32
CA LYS A 85 23.27 -13.78 2.37
C LYS A 85 24.09 -12.58 2.81
N GLY A 86 23.46 -11.44 3.09
CA GLY A 86 24.10 -10.23 3.57
C GLY A 86 25.02 -9.59 2.53
N TYR A 87 24.57 -9.50 1.28
CA TYR A 87 25.25 -8.71 0.25
C TYR A 87 24.92 -7.22 0.39
N ASP A 88 25.91 -6.37 0.12
CA ASP A 88 25.76 -4.92 0.20
C ASP A 88 25.20 -4.35 -1.11
N LEU A 89 25.68 -4.88 -2.24
CA LEU A 89 25.34 -4.42 -3.58
C LEU A 89 24.83 -5.60 -4.41
N LEU A 90 23.81 -5.33 -5.22
CA LEU A 90 23.25 -6.29 -6.16
C LEU A 90 23.22 -5.69 -7.55
N ILE A 91 23.90 -6.33 -8.50
CA ILE A 91 23.72 -6.06 -9.93
C ILE A 91 22.84 -7.14 -10.53
N THR A 92 21.85 -6.76 -11.31
CA THR A 92 21.00 -7.67 -12.09
C THR A 92 21.32 -7.52 -13.57
N LEU A 93 21.37 -8.61 -14.35
CA LEU A 93 21.48 -8.57 -15.82
C LEU A 93 20.79 -9.77 -16.48
N ASP A 94 20.39 -9.60 -17.75
CA ASP A 94 19.85 -10.70 -18.56
C ASP A 94 20.97 -11.60 -19.11
N ALA A 95 20.65 -12.88 -19.32
CA ALA A 95 21.61 -13.89 -19.79
C ALA A 95 21.89 -13.87 -21.32
N ASP A 96 21.14 -13.07 -22.09
CA ASP A 96 21.06 -13.17 -23.57
C ASP A 96 21.98 -12.18 -24.31
N PHE A 97 22.96 -11.57 -23.62
CA PHE A 97 23.87 -10.54 -24.12
C PHE A 97 23.18 -9.28 -24.68
N SER A 98 21.89 -9.07 -24.42
CA SER A 98 21.28 -7.76 -24.67
C SER A 98 21.97 -6.67 -23.85
N HIS A 99 22.43 -7.02 -22.64
CA HIS A 99 23.30 -6.23 -21.79
C HIS A 99 24.75 -6.69 -21.92
N SER A 100 25.68 -5.75 -22.06
CA SER A 100 27.11 -6.06 -22.10
C SER A 100 27.66 -6.27 -20.68
N PRO A 101 28.33 -7.40 -20.38
CA PRO A 101 29.07 -7.56 -19.13
C PRO A 101 30.07 -6.43 -18.86
N ALA A 102 30.64 -5.84 -19.91
CA ALA A 102 31.59 -4.74 -19.81
C ALA A 102 30.98 -3.44 -19.23
N ASP A 103 29.66 -3.32 -19.17
CA ASP A 103 29.00 -2.17 -18.55
C ASP A 103 28.97 -2.27 -17.01
N LEU A 104 29.17 -3.46 -16.42
CA LEU A 104 29.08 -3.65 -14.96
C LEU A 104 30.07 -2.79 -14.16
N PRO A 105 31.36 -2.69 -14.53
CA PRO A 105 32.29 -1.76 -13.89
C PRO A 105 31.82 -0.30 -13.99
N ARG A 106 31.16 0.11 -15.08
CA ARG A 106 30.61 1.46 -15.24
C ARG A 106 29.41 1.70 -14.33
N LEU A 107 28.53 0.71 -14.15
CA LEU A 107 27.43 0.78 -13.17
C LEU A 107 27.99 0.97 -11.76
N LEU A 108 29.00 0.19 -11.40
CA LEU A 108 29.63 0.27 -10.08
C LEU A 108 30.37 1.60 -9.88
N ALA A 109 31.09 2.10 -10.89
CA ALA A 109 31.75 3.40 -10.83
C ALA A 109 30.75 4.57 -10.70
N ALA A 110 29.55 4.43 -11.26
CA ALA A 110 28.49 5.43 -11.15
C ALA A 110 27.76 5.41 -9.79
N HIS A 111 27.95 4.36 -8.98
CA HIS A 111 27.40 4.25 -7.62
C HIS A 111 28.17 5.14 -6.65
N ALA A 112 27.70 6.38 -6.49
CA ALA A 112 28.19 7.28 -5.44
C ALA A 112 27.49 6.97 -4.10
N SER A 113 28.07 7.47 -3.00
CA SER A 113 27.55 7.24 -1.64
C SER A 113 26.11 7.72 -1.42
N ASP A 114 25.62 8.62 -2.28
CA ASP A 114 24.28 9.18 -2.26
C ASP A 114 23.30 8.49 -3.23
N VAL A 115 23.71 7.45 -3.96
CA VAL A 115 22.87 6.78 -4.95
C VAL A 115 22.36 5.45 -4.39
N ASP A 116 21.04 5.23 -4.44
CA ASP A 116 20.41 3.98 -4.00
C ASP A 116 20.31 2.97 -5.17
N VAL A 117 20.07 3.47 -6.39
CA VAL A 117 19.95 2.64 -7.60
C VAL A 117 20.69 3.27 -8.78
N VAL A 118 21.48 2.49 -9.50
CA VAL A 118 21.98 2.86 -10.83
C VAL A 118 21.21 2.08 -11.88
N VAL A 119 20.60 2.79 -12.84
CA VAL A 119 19.84 2.20 -13.95
C VAL A 119 20.63 2.36 -15.24
N ALA A 120 20.82 1.26 -15.96
CA ALA A 120 21.35 1.33 -17.32
C ALA A 120 20.22 1.77 -18.27
N SER A 121 20.40 2.92 -18.89
CA SER A 121 19.36 3.60 -19.66
C SER A 121 19.67 3.61 -21.16
N ARG A 122 18.71 3.12 -21.95
CA ARG A 122 18.76 3.14 -23.41
C ARG A 122 18.33 4.48 -24.03
N TYR A 123 17.99 5.47 -23.20
CA TYR A 123 17.42 6.75 -23.63
C TYR A 123 18.37 7.94 -23.44
N LEU A 124 19.56 7.72 -22.88
CA LEU A 124 20.54 8.78 -22.64
C LEU A 124 21.55 8.97 -23.78
N GLY A 125 21.82 7.94 -24.58
CA GLY A 125 22.79 8.00 -25.68
C GLY A 125 22.14 7.97 -27.06
N PRO A 126 22.76 8.59 -28.09
CA PRO A 126 22.38 8.36 -29.48
C PRO A 126 22.60 6.88 -29.84
N ASP A 127 21.78 6.34 -30.74
CA ASP A 127 21.92 4.99 -31.30
C ASP A 127 22.03 3.84 -30.29
N SER A 128 21.40 4.00 -29.12
CA SER A 128 21.40 3.01 -28.02
C SER A 128 20.65 1.69 -28.33
N LEU A 129 19.98 1.57 -29.49
CA LEU A 129 19.17 0.41 -29.89
C LEU A 129 19.49 -0.07 -31.32
N PRO A 130 20.76 -0.42 -31.61
CA PRO A 130 21.17 -0.77 -32.95
C PRO A 130 20.51 -2.08 -33.41
N GLY A 131 20.06 -2.10 -34.68
CA GLY A 131 19.48 -3.31 -35.30
C GLY A 131 18.06 -3.66 -34.85
N TRP A 132 17.37 -2.81 -34.07
CA TRP A 132 15.99 -3.05 -33.67
C TRP A 132 15.01 -2.66 -34.77
N SER A 133 13.98 -3.48 -34.99
CA SER A 133 12.94 -3.17 -35.99
C SER A 133 12.12 -1.92 -35.61
N PRO A 134 11.61 -1.15 -36.59
CA PRO A 134 10.83 0.07 -36.32
C PRO A 134 9.63 -0.16 -35.39
N HIS A 135 8.93 -1.29 -35.55
CA HIS A 135 7.83 -1.68 -34.67
C HIS A 135 8.29 -1.88 -33.22
N ARG A 136 9.43 -2.57 -33.00
CA ARG A 136 9.98 -2.79 -31.66
C ARG A 136 10.44 -1.48 -31.02
N LEU A 137 11.04 -0.59 -31.81
CA LEU A 137 11.41 0.76 -31.36
C LEU A 137 10.18 1.56 -30.94
N PHE A 138 9.11 1.56 -31.74
CA PHE A 138 7.85 2.21 -31.42
C PHE A 138 7.27 1.71 -30.10
N LEU A 139 7.10 0.39 -29.93
CA LEU A 139 6.56 -0.18 -28.69
C LEU A 139 7.43 0.14 -27.47
N THR A 140 8.75 0.14 -27.63
CA THR A 140 9.70 0.47 -26.57
C THR A 140 9.60 1.95 -26.16
N ARG A 141 9.50 2.86 -27.12
CA ARG A 141 9.30 4.29 -26.87
C ARG A 141 7.93 4.59 -26.28
N LEU A 142 6.88 3.92 -26.76
CA LEU A 142 5.53 4.03 -26.21
C LEU A 142 5.48 3.55 -24.74
N GLY A 143 6.08 2.41 -24.43
CA GLY A 143 6.18 1.92 -23.05
C GLY A 143 6.88 2.92 -22.13
N HIS A 144 8.02 3.47 -22.56
CA HIS A 144 8.73 4.51 -21.82
C HIS A 144 7.88 5.77 -21.62
N PHE A 145 7.25 6.28 -22.67
CA PHE A 145 6.33 7.42 -22.61
C PHE A 145 5.20 7.17 -21.60
N LEU A 146 4.55 6.01 -21.64
CA LEU A 146 3.47 5.67 -20.72
C LEU A 146 3.97 5.59 -19.26
N THR A 147 5.15 5.02 -19.00
CA THR A 147 5.72 5.00 -17.63
C THR A 147 6.06 6.41 -17.13
N ARG A 148 6.58 7.29 -17.99
CA ARG A 148 6.86 8.69 -17.66
C ARG A 148 5.60 9.47 -17.32
N VAL A 149 4.55 9.33 -18.13
CA VAL A 149 3.32 10.09 -17.97
C VAL A 149 2.47 9.55 -16.82
N LEU A 150 2.22 8.24 -16.79
CA LEU A 150 1.29 7.64 -15.83
C LEU A 150 1.93 7.48 -14.45
N LEU A 151 3.19 7.05 -14.37
CA LEU A 151 3.86 6.80 -13.08
C LEU A 151 4.76 7.95 -12.62
N ARG A 152 4.94 8.98 -13.46
CA ARG A 152 5.85 10.12 -13.20
C ARG A 152 7.29 9.69 -12.94
N MET A 153 7.75 8.69 -13.68
CA MET A 153 9.11 8.17 -13.59
C MET A 153 9.94 8.63 -14.80
N PRO A 154 10.91 9.53 -14.63
CA PRO A 154 11.69 10.06 -15.75
C PRO A 154 12.77 9.08 -16.28
N TYR A 155 12.87 7.87 -15.72
CA TYR A 155 13.96 6.90 -15.94
C TYR A 155 13.59 5.78 -16.93
N ASP A 156 14.58 5.01 -17.40
CA ASP A 156 14.37 3.71 -18.06
C ASP A 156 13.82 2.67 -17.07
N ALA A 157 12.49 2.65 -16.94
CA ALA A 157 11.80 1.80 -15.99
C ALA A 157 11.72 0.33 -16.40
N SER A 158 12.14 -0.06 -17.61
CA SER A 158 11.86 -1.40 -18.15
C SER A 158 13.09 -2.28 -18.39
N GLY A 159 14.30 -1.73 -18.23
CA GLY A 159 15.56 -2.47 -18.34
C GLY A 159 15.87 -3.32 -17.10
N ALA A 160 16.50 -4.48 -17.32
CA ALA A 160 16.92 -5.41 -16.28
C ALA A 160 18.32 -5.10 -15.73
N LEU A 161 19.18 -4.40 -16.48
CA LEU A 161 20.51 -4.02 -16.01
C LEU A 161 20.44 -2.88 -14.99
N ARG A 162 20.59 -3.22 -13.72
CA ARG A 162 20.50 -2.29 -12.59
C ARG A 162 21.49 -2.67 -11.50
N LEU A 163 21.97 -1.68 -10.76
CA LEU A 163 22.68 -1.84 -9.51
C LEU A 163 21.80 -1.31 -8.37
N TYR A 164 21.65 -2.09 -7.32
CA TYR A 164 20.92 -1.75 -6.10
C TYR A 164 21.88 -1.70 -4.90
N ASP A 165 21.83 -0.63 -4.11
CA ASP A 165 22.49 -0.57 -2.80
C ASP A 165 21.53 -1.10 -1.71
N LEU A 166 21.72 -2.38 -1.35
CA LEU A 166 20.83 -3.08 -0.42
C LEU A 166 20.96 -2.59 1.02
N ARG A 167 22.04 -1.88 1.35
CA ARG A 167 22.20 -1.25 2.68
C ARG A 167 21.29 -0.03 2.85
N ARG A 168 20.97 0.62 1.73
CA ARG A 168 20.18 1.86 1.68
C ARG A 168 18.71 1.60 1.35
N ILE A 169 18.43 0.50 0.66
CA ILE A 169 17.09 0.10 0.27
C ILE A 169 16.57 -0.92 1.31
N PRO A 170 15.46 -0.64 2.01
CA PRO A 170 14.86 -1.63 2.90
C PRO A 170 14.24 -2.80 2.11
N ARG A 171 14.43 -4.04 2.61
CA ARG A 171 13.88 -5.27 2.02
C ARG A 171 12.38 -5.20 1.77
N GLU A 172 11.64 -4.57 2.68
CA GLU A 172 10.18 -4.48 2.66
C GLU A 172 9.66 -3.70 1.44
N LEU A 173 10.48 -2.84 0.83
CA LEU A 173 10.11 -2.15 -0.41
C LEU A 173 9.94 -3.14 -1.57
N PHE A 174 10.79 -4.17 -1.65
CA PHE A 174 10.66 -5.21 -2.67
C PHE A 174 9.48 -6.15 -2.42
N GLU A 175 9.03 -6.27 -1.17
CA GLU A 175 7.85 -7.06 -0.78
C GLU A 175 6.53 -6.40 -1.21
N LEU A 176 6.53 -5.08 -1.42
CA LEU A 176 5.39 -4.35 -2.00
C LEU A 176 5.18 -4.66 -3.49
N VAL A 177 6.20 -5.19 -4.18
CA VAL A 177 6.15 -5.49 -5.62
C VAL A 177 5.29 -6.74 -5.86
N THR A 178 4.23 -6.59 -6.65
CA THR A 178 3.26 -7.67 -6.89
C THR A 178 3.44 -8.38 -8.22
N ALA A 179 4.05 -7.72 -9.20
CA ALA A 179 4.30 -8.26 -10.53
C ALA A 179 5.31 -9.41 -10.48
N ARG A 180 4.99 -10.46 -11.24
CA ARG A 180 5.79 -11.69 -11.37
C ARG A 180 6.43 -11.86 -12.75
N ALA A 181 6.13 -10.97 -13.68
CA ALA A 181 6.62 -10.96 -15.06
C ALA A 181 7.34 -9.64 -15.35
N TYR A 182 7.48 -9.27 -16.63
CA TYR A 182 8.18 -8.04 -17.07
C TYR A 182 7.71 -6.74 -16.40
N ALA A 183 6.45 -6.69 -15.95
CA ALA A 183 5.95 -5.53 -15.18
C ALA A 183 6.71 -5.28 -13.85
N PHE A 184 7.45 -6.28 -13.36
CA PHE A 184 8.33 -6.16 -12.20
C PHE A 184 9.31 -5.00 -12.35
N PHE A 185 9.89 -4.78 -13.54
CA PHE A 185 10.93 -3.77 -13.72
C PHE A 185 10.41 -2.36 -13.44
N PHE A 186 9.25 -2.00 -14.00
CA PHE A 186 8.71 -0.66 -13.78
C PHE A 186 7.99 -0.54 -12.42
N GLU A 187 7.37 -1.61 -11.92
CA GLU A 187 6.71 -1.57 -10.59
C GLU A 187 7.73 -1.46 -9.45
N SER A 188 8.84 -2.22 -9.51
CA SER A 188 9.91 -2.13 -8.51
C SER A 188 10.51 -0.73 -8.47
N LEU A 189 10.87 -0.18 -9.63
CA LEU A 189 11.43 1.17 -9.70
C LEU A 189 10.39 2.23 -9.30
N PHE A 190 9.11 2.04 -9.64
CA PHE A 190 8.02 2.89 -9.18
C PHE A 190 7.92 2.92 -7.65
N ILE A 191 7.91 1.76 -7.00
CA ILE A 191 7.86 1.67 -5.53
C ILE A 191 9.09 2.34 -4.91
N LEU A 192 10.28 2.12 -5.45
CA LEU A 192 11.50 2.79 -4.97
C LEU A 192 11.41 4.32 -5.12
N CYS A 193 10.98 4.84 -6.28
CA CYS A 193 10.72 6.27 -6.48
C CYS A 193 9.71 6.84 -5.48
N ARG A 194 8.62 6.10 -5.22
CA ARG A 194 7.56 6.52 -4.28
C ARG A 194 8.03 6.60 -2.84
N ASN A 195 9.14 5.93 -2.51
CA ASN A 195 9.77 5.94 -1.19
C ASN A 195 11.07 6.77 -1.16
N GLY A 196 11.30 7.62 -2.17
CA GLY A 196 12.38 8.61 -2.16
C GLY A 196 13.75 8.05 -2.54
N ALA A 197 13.82 6.88 -3.17
CA ALA A 197 15.09 6.33 -3.65
C ALA A 197 15.75 7.28 -4.67
N ARG A 198 17.04 7.53 -4.48
CA ARG A 198 17.90 8.32 -5.37
C ARG A 198 18.42 7.44 -6.48
N ILE A 199 17.95 7.73 -7.69
CA ILE A 199 18.24 6.95 -8.89
C ILE A 199 19.16 7.75 -9.80
N ARG A 200 20.24 7.11 -10.25
CA ARG A 200 21.14 7.63 -11.29
C ARG A 200 21.00 6.76 -12.54
N GLU A 201 21.03 7.38 -13.70
CA GLU A 201 21.08 6.66 -14.98
C GLU A 201 22.46 6.77 -15.62
N ILE A 202 22.88 5.71 -16.31
CA ILE A 202 24.04 5.73 -17.20
C ILE A 202 23.63 5.32 -18.61
N PRO A 203 24.25 5.87 -19.67
CA PRO A 203 23.95 5.46 -21.04
C PRO A 203 24.53 4.07 -21.33
N ILE A 204 23.71 3.21 -21.93
CA ILE A 204 24.11 1.90 -22.47
C ILE A 204 23.61 1.70 -23.90
N VAL A 205 24.29 0.81 -24.62
CA VAL A 205 23.85 0.33 -25.93
C VAL A 205 23.26 -1.06 -25.75
N LEU A 206 21.97 -1.21 -26.01
CA LEU A 206 21.26 -2.47 -25.87
C LEU A 206 21.23 -3.21 -27.21
N GLN A 207 22.11 -4.20 -27.34
CA GLN A 207 22.31 -4.94 -28.58
C GLN A 207 21.06 -5.76 -28.95
N ALA A 208 20.86 -5.98 -30.25
CA ALA A 208 19.94 -7.01 -30.70
C ALA A 208 20.47 -8.38 -30.24
N ARG A 209 19.58 -9.26 -29.77
CA ARG A 209 19.95 -10.59 -29.27
C ARG A 209 20.67 -11.37 -30.36
N VAL A 210 21.81 -11.96 -30.01
CA VAL A 210 22.63 -12.75 -30.95
C VAL A 210 22.08 -14.17 -31.10
N TYR A 211 21.57 -14.76 -30.01
CA TYR A 211 21.03 -16.12 -29.98
C TYR A 211 19.70 -16.19 -29.23
N GLY A 212 18.79 -17.06 -29.69
CA GLY A 212 17.49 -17.31 -29.06
C GLY A 212 16.31 -16.46 -29.58
N SER A 213 15.08 -16.90 -29.32
CA SER A 213 13.86 -16.19 -29.71
C SER A 213 13.45 -15.15 -28.66
N SER A 214 12.70 -14.13 -29.08
CA SER A 214 12.10 -13.16 -28.13
C SER A 214 11.12 -13.89 -27.22
N LYS A 215 11.44 -13.95 -25.93
CA LYS A 215 10.52 -14.46 -24.90
C LYS A 215 9.37 -13.49 -24.65
N LEU A 216 9.56 -12.21 -24.99
CA LEU A 216 8.55 -11.15 -24.96
C LEU A 216 7.58 -11.31 -26.13
N THR A 217 6.36 -11.75 -25.80
CA THR A 217 5.24 -11.90 -26.73
C THR A 217 4.34 -10.66 -26.73
N ALA A 218 3.56 -10.44 -27.80
CA ALA A 218 2.56 -9.37 -27.83
C ALA A 218 1.56 -9.46 -26.66
N ARG A 219 1.22 -10.69 -26.24
CA ARG A 219 0.38 -10.97 -25.07
C ARG A 219 0.97 -10.43 -23.77
N GLU A 220 2.29 -10.53 -23.59
CA GLU A 220 2.98 -9.96 -22.42
C GLU A 220 3.05 -8.44 -22.47
N GLY A 221 3.19 -7.86 -23.67
CA GLY A 221 3.06 -6.42 -23.88
C GLY A 221 1.70 -5.89 -23.42
N VAL A 222 0.61 -6.51 -23.88
CA VAL A 222 -0.75 -6.16 -23.47
C VAL A 222 -0.96 -6.39 -21.96
N ARG A 223 -0.45 -7.49 -21.41
CA ARG A 223 -0.52 -7.77 -19.97
C ARG A 223 0.19 -6.69 -19.15
N SER A 224 1.36 -6.25 -19.61
CA SER A 224 2.14 -5.18 -18.95
C SER A 224 1.43 -3.83 -19.06
N GLY A 225 0.84 -3.51 -20.22
CA GLY A 225 0.04 -2.29 -20.38
C GLY A 225 -1.20 -2.26 -19.48
N ARG A 226 -1.94 -3.36 -19.37
CA ARG A 226 -3.06 -3.48 -18.42
C ARG A 226 -2.60 -3.34 -16.97
N PHE A 227 -1.46 -3.93 -16.63
CA PHE A 227 -0.89 -3.80 -15.28
C PHE A 227 -0.46 -2.36 -14.97
N LEU A 228 0.13 -1.66 -15.94
CA LEU A 228 0.49 -0.25 -15.83
C LEU A 228 -0.73 0.63 -15.56
N LEU A 229 -1.83 0.44 -16.30
CA LEU A 229 -3.08 1.16 -16.06
C LEU A 229 -3.65 0.85 -14.67
N ARG A 230 -3.63 -0.43 -14.25
CA ARG A 230 -4.06 -0.81 -12.90
C ARG A 230 -3.22 -0.11 -11.83
N LEU A 231 -1.89 -0.04 -12.02
CA LEU A 231 -0.97 0.62 -11.10
C LEU A 231 -1.26 2.13 -11.01
N PHE A 232 -1.50 2.79 -12.15
CA PHE A 232 -1.90 4.20 -12.23
C PHE A 232 -3.19 4.48 -11.45
N PHE A 233 -4.26 3.73 -11.69
CA PHE A 233 -5.52 3.93 -10.97
C PHE A 233 -5.39 3.59 -9.48
N ALA A 234 -4.63 2.54 -9.14
CA ALA A 234 -4.36 2.21 -7.74
C ALA A 234 -3.58 3.33 -7.03
N GLN A 235 -2.63 3.98 -7.72
CA GLN A 235 -1.90 5.14 -7.19
C GLN A 235 -2.82 6.33 -6.95
N LEU A 236 -3.75 6.61 -7.86
CA LEU A 236 -4.71 7.69 -7.67
C LEU A 236 -5.70 7.41 -6.52
N ALA A 237 -6.14 6.15 -6.40
CA ALA A 237 -7.11 5.75 -5.38
C ALA A 237 -6.50 5.63 -3.97
N ASN A 238 -5.26 5.12 -3.87
CA ASN A 238 -4.56 4.92 -2.61
C ASN A 238 -3.04 5.09 -2.77
N PRO A 239 -2.52 6.33 -2.74
CA PRO A 239 -1.09 6.59 -2.90
C PRO A 239 -0.20 5.93 -1.83
N GLY A 240 -0.70 5.76 -0.60
CA GLY A 240 0.07 5.17 0.50
C GLY A 240 0.26 3.66 0.36
N ARG A 241 -0.52 2.98 -0.48
CA ARG A 241 -0.32 1.55 -0.80
C ARG A 241 1.11 1.21 -1.22
N PHE A 242 1.77 2.13 -1.90
CA PHE A 242 3.12 1.97 -2.45
C PHE A 242 4.22 2.54 -1.54
N ARG A 243 3.87 2.95 -0.32
CA ARG A 243 4.82 3.46 0.67
C ARG A 243 5.16 2.38 1.70
N ARG A 244 6.39 2.41 2.19
CA ARG A 244 6.80 1.64 3.37
C ARG A 244 5.94 2.08 4.55
N SER A 245 5.44 1.10 5.30
CA SER A 245 4.76 1.37 6.56
C SER A 245 5.78 1.84 7.59
N ARG A 246 5.43 2.85 8.39
CA ARG A 246 6.11 3.01 9.69
C ARG A 246 5.71 1.87 10.63
N PRO A 247 6.52 1.55 11.65
CA PRO A 247 6.10 0.69 12.74
C PRO A 247 4.84 1.22 13.43
N ILE A 248 4.00 0.30 13.90
CA ILE A 248 2.89 0.60 14.80
C ILE A 248 3.48 0.75 16.20
N ASP A 249 3.12 1.81 16.91
CA ASP A 249 3.77 2.18 18.17
C ASP A 249 3.46 1.18 19.29
N ARG A 250 2.27 0.57 19.26
CA ARG A 250 1.89 -0.50 20.18
C ARG A 250 0.88 -1.44 19.54
N LEU A 251 1.25 -2.71 19.45
CA LEU A 251 0.37 -3.82 19.07
C LEU A 251 -0.06 -4.57 20.32
N ARG A 252 -1.25 -5.15 20.26
CA ARG A 252 -1.87 -5.95 21.33
C ARG A 252 -2.37 -7.25 20.71
N PRO A 253 -1.48 -8.23 20.48
CA PRO A 253 -1.85 -9.49 19.83
C PRO A 253 -2.97 -10.25 20.53
N GLU A 254 -3.19 -9.98 21.81
CA GLU A 254 -4.31 -10.51 22.61
C GLU A 254 -5.69 -9.99 22.16
N LEU A 255 -5.75 -8.84 21.49
CA LEU A 255 -6.99 -8.33 20.90
C LEU A 255 -7.27 -9.09 19.59
N VAL A 256 -8.18 -10.05 19.68
CA VAL A 256 -8.68 -10.78 18.52
C VAL A 256 -9.87 -10.04 17.93
N GLU A 257 -9.78 -9.69 16.66
CA GLU A 257 -10.85 -9.08 15.90
C GLU A 257 -11.89 -10.16 15.51
N SER A 258 -13.16 -9.97 15.90
CA SER A 258 -14.23 -10.98 15.76
C SER A 258 -15.32 -10.63 14.74
N GLN A 259 -15.28 -9.44 14.14
CA GLN A 259 -16.29 -8.89 13.23
C GLN A 259 -15.90 -8.99 11.75
N GLY A 260 -14.73 -9.55 11.42
CA GLY A 260 -14.24 -9.76 10.06
C GLY A 260 -13.60 -8.51 9.42
N TRP A 261 -13.26 -7.48 10.20
CA TRP A 261 -12.51 -6.32 9.73
C TRP A 261 -11.14 -6.70 9.16
N ASP A 262 -10.45 -7.66 9.76
CA ASP A 262 -9.16 -8.11 9.24
C ASP A 262 -9.31 -8.75 7.86
N GLU A 263 -10.38 -9.51 7.61
CA GLU A 263 -10.68 -10.06 6.29
C GLU A 263 -10.95 -8.93 5.28
N TYR A 264 -11.81 -7.98 5.65
CA TYR A 264 -12.13 -6.80 4.83
C TYR A 264 -10.89 -6.02 4.38
N TRP A 265 -9.92 -5.81 5.29
CA TRP A 265 -8.67 -5.12 4.98
C TRP A 265 -7.64 -6.00 4.24
N SER A 266 -7.86 -7.31 4.14
CA SER A 266 -6.93 -8.26 3.51
C SER A 266 -7.25 -8.66 2.08
N GLU A 267 -8.51 -8.53 1.64
CA GLU A 267 -8.94 -9.17 0.40
C GLU A 267 -8.22 -8.67 -0.86
N LYS A 268 -7.75 -9.62 -1.67
CA LYS A 268 -7.22 -9.38 -3.01
C LYS A 268 -8.37 -9.02 -3.96
N ARG A 269 -8.55 -7.72 -4.15
CA ARG A 269 -9.65 -7.16 -4.94
C ARG A 269 -9.65 -7.61 -6.41
N THR A 270 -10.82 -8.05 -6.85
CA THR A 270 -11.17 -8.38 -8.24
C THR A 270 -11.21 -7.12 -9.12
N ALA A 271 -11.45 -7.28 -10.44
CA ALA A 271 -11.61 -6.15 -11.36
C ALA A 271 -12.77 -5.22 -10.93
N LEU A 272 -13.88 -5.78 -10.42
CA LEU A 272 -14.98 -5.00 -9.83
C LEU A 272 -14.52 -4.16 -8.62
N GLY A 273 -13.66 -4.73 -7.77
CA GLY A 273 -13.08 -3.98 -6.64
C GLY A 273 -12.23 -2.79 -7.08
N THR A 274 -11.61 -2.84 -8.26
CA THR A 274 -10.83 -1.71 -8.80
C THR A 274 -11.72 -0.57 -9.28
N LEU A 275 -12.86 -0.88 -9.91
CA LEU A 275 -13.86 0.14 -10.28
C LEU A 275 -14.51 0.77 -9.04
N TYR A 276 -14.86 -0.05 -8.05
CA TYR A 276 -15.36 0.42 -6.76
C TYR A 276 -14.35 1.34 -6.08
N ASP A 277 -13.06 1.00 -6.09
CA ASP A 277 -12.01 1.85 -5.51
C ASP A 277 -11.89 3.22 -6.17
N LEU A 278 -12.09 3.29 -7.49
CA LEU A 278 -12.06 4.55 -8.22
C LEU A 278 -13.23 5.44 -7.81
N VAL A 279 -14.43 4.86 -7.71
CA VAL A 279 -15.64 5.55 -7.23
C VAL A 279 -15.45 5.98 -5.77
N ALA A 280 -14.98 5.09 -4.91
CA ALA A 280 -14.67 5.37 -3.51
C ALA A 280 -13.62 6.47 -3.36
N ALA A 281 -12.62 6.55 -4.25
CA ALA A 281 -11.61 7.60 -4.24
C ALA A 281 -12.22 9.01 -4.46
N VAL A 282 -13.24 9.12 -5.31
CA VAL A 282 -14.00 10.38 -5.50
C VAL A 282 -14.73 10.76 -4.21
N TYR A 283 -15.44 9.80 -3.58
CA TYR A 283 -16.12 10.03 -2.31
C TYR A 283 -15.15 10.39 -1.18
N ARG A 284 -14.02 9.69 -1.06
CA ARG A 284 -12.97 9.99 -0.07
C ARG A 284 -12.44 11.40 -0.22
N ARG A 285 -12.40 11.97 -1.43
CA ARG A 285 -11.99 13.38 -1.64
C ARG A 285 -12.97 14.36 -1.01
N VAL A 286 -14.27 14.08 -1.09
CA VAL A 286 -15.33 14.87 -0.45
C VAL A 286 -15.26 14.71 1.07
N ILE A 287 -15.24 13.48 1.56
CA ILE A 287 -15.14 13.17 2.99
C ILE A 287 -13.90 13.82 3.60
N ARG A 288 -12.72 13.71 2.97
CA ARG A 288 -11.48 14.37 3.42
C ARG A 288 -11.64 15.88 3.56
N ARG A 289 -12.28 16.54 2.59
CA ARG A 289 -12.49 17.99 2.64
C ARG A 289 -13.37 18.38 3.82
N ASN A 290 -14.43 17.62 4.06
CA ASN A 290 -15.37 17.89 5.14
C ASN A 290 -14.76 17.54 6.51
N LEU A 291 -14.10 16.39 6.64
CA LEU A 291 -13.32 16.01 7.81
C LEU A 291 -12.35 17.12 8.21
N ARG A 292 -11.53 17.59 7.27
CA ARG A 292 -10.62 18.72 7.52
C ARG A 292 -11.37 19.96 8.02
N ARG A 293 -12.44 20.36 7.34
CA ARG A 293 -13.23 21.54 7.73
C ARG A 293 -13.79 21.44 9.14
N TYR A 294 -14.44 20.32 9.49
CA TYR A 294 -15.05 20.16 10.80
C TYR A 294 -14.01 19.98 11.90
N ALA A 295 -12.90 19.27 11.62
CA ALA A 295 -11.77 19.17 12.54
C ALA A 295 -11.16 20.56 12.83
N GLU A 296 -10.92 21.38 11.80
CA GLU A 296 -10.35 22.74 11.95
C GLU A 296 -11.26 23.72 12.70
N ARG A 297 -12.58 23.54 12.63
CA ARG A 297 -13.55 24.33 13.42
C ARG A 297 -13.73 23.80 14.83
N SER A 298 -13.50 22.51 15.04
CA SER A 298 -13.74 21.85 16.31
C SER A 298 -12.53 21.92 17.22
N PHE A 299 -11.32 21.71 16.69
CA PHE A 299 -10.10 21.53 17.45
C PHE A 299 -9.12 22.69 17.25
N ALA A 300 -8.42 23.08 18.32
CA ALA A 300 -7.34 24.05 18.25
C ALA A 300 -6.12 23.47 17.51
N ALA A 301 -5.31 24.33 16.89
CA ALA A 301 -4.03 23.89 16.32
C ALA A 301 -3.13 23.32 17.45
N GLY A 302 -2.45 22.21 17.17
CA GLY A 302 -1.63 21.48 18.13
C GLY A 302 -2.41 20.59 19.11
N ALA A 303 -3.74 20.60 19.07
CA ALA A 303 -4.59 19.77 19.93
C ALA A 303 -4.24 18.28 19.81
N ARG A 304 -4.31 17.56 20.94
CA ARG A 304 -4.25 16.11 20.99
C ARG A 304 -5.60 15.55 20.60
N VAL A 305 -5.65 14.89 19.46
CA VAL A 305 -6.89 14.39 18.87
C VAL A 305 -6.81 12.88 18.71
N LEU A 306 -7.86 12.16 19.12
CA LEU A 306 -7.98 10.72 18.92
C LEU A 306 -8.83 10.44 17.66
N HIS A 307 -8.32 9.61 16.77
CA HIS A 307 -9.11 8.95 15.74
C HIS A 307 -9.47 7.54 16.23
N ALA A 308 -10.70 7.36 16.71
CA ALA A 308 -11.19 6.08 17.20
C ALA A 308 -11.79 5.27 16.05
N GLY A 309 -11.29 4.05 15.81
CA GLY A 309 -11.69 3.23 14.66
C GLY A 309 -11.16 3.80 13.34
N CYS A 310 -9.85 4.00 13.26
CA CYS A 310 -9.25 4.83 12.22
C CYS A 310 -9.26 4.22 10.81
N GLY A 311 -9.48 2.92 10.68
CA GLY A 311 -9.41 2.18 9.43
C GLY A 311 -8.07 2.42 8.73
N SER A 312 -8.11 2.57 7.40
CA SER A 312 -6.92 2.92 6.61
C SER A 312 -6.48 4.39 6.71
N GLY A 313 -7.27 5.29 7.30
CA GLY A 313 -6.93 6.71 7.44
C GLY A 313 -6.69 7.49 6.14
N GLN A 314 -7.18 7.03 5.00
CA GLN A 314 -6.93 7.69 3.69
C GLN A 314 -7.43 9.13 3.63
N VAL A 315 -8.43 9.47 4.45
CA VAL A 315 -9.02 10.81 4.50
C VAL A 315 -8.40 11.70 5.58
N ASP A 316 -7.51 11.17 6.41
CA ASP A 316 -6.81 11.91 7.47
C ASP A 316 -5.67 12.77 6.92
N ALA A 317 -5.31 12.58 5.65
CA ALA A 317 -4.25 13.31 4.98
C ALA A 317 -4.39 14.83 5.17
N GLY A 318 -3.40 15.44 5.82
CA GLY A 318 -3.33 16.87 6.16
C GLY A 318 -3.80 17.23 7.57
N LEU A 319 -4.52 16.36 8.28
CA LEU A 319 -4.85 16.59 9.70
C LEU A 319 -3.59 16.57 10.59
N HIS A 320 -2.67 15.68 10.28
CA HIS A 320 -1.40 15.49 11.02
C HIS A 320 -0.47 16.71 10.96
N GLU A 321 -0.65 17.62 10.01
CA GLU A 321 0.11 18.87 9.93
C GLU A 321 -0.33 19.89 10.98
N ARG A 322 -1.58 19.77 11.47
CA ARG A 322 -2.20 20.74 12.37
C ARG A 322 -2.52 20.17 13.75
N PHE A 323 -2.72 18.85 13.87
CA PHE A 323 -3.13 18.19 15.11
C PHE A 323 -2.18 17.05 15.47
N ARG A 324 -2.04 16.80 16.77
CA ARG A 324 -1.33 15.63 17.29
C ARG A 324 -2.28 14.43 17.32
N VAL A 325 -2.46 13.80 16.15
CA VAL A 325 -3.43 12.71 15.98
C VAL A 325 -2.85 11.40 16.52
N THR A 326 -3.57 10.80 17.47
CA THR A 326 -3.41 9.39 17.88
C THR A 326 -4.47 8.57 17.17
N ALA A 327 -4.07 7.53 16.45
CA ALA A 327 -4.98 6.68 15.69
C ALA A 327 -5.07 5.30 16.34
N VAL A 328 -6.29 4.81 16.52
CA VAL A 328 -6.55 3.48 17.07
C VAL A 328 -7.54 2.69 16.24
N ASP A 329 -7.30 1.40 16.15
CA ASP A 329 -8.16 0.43 15.47
C ASP A 329 -7.92 -0.94 16.09
N ILE A 330 -8.93 -1.80 16.07
CA ILE A 330 -8.79 -3.19 16.53
C ILE A 330 -8.01 -4.04 15.52
N SER A 331 -8.11 -3.70 14.22
CA SER A 331 -7.46 -4.42 13.13
C SER A 331 -6.01 -3.98 12.95
N GLU A 332 -5.06 -4.89 13.19
CA GLU A 332 -3.65 -4.65 12.85
C GLU A 332 -3.50 -4.33 11.35
N ARG A 333 -4.29 -4.98 10.48
CA ARG A 333 -4.26 -4.75 9.04
C ARG A 333 -4.67 -3.33 8.68
N ALA A 334 -5.72 -2.80 9.31
CA ALA A 334 -6.13 -1.40 9.18
C ALA A 334 -5.00 -0.45 9.60
N LEU A 335 -4.39 -0.70 10.77
CA LEU A 335 -3.30 0.13 11.30
C LEU A 335 -2.06 0.13 10.41
N ARG A 336 -1.70 -1.00 9.81
CA ARG A 336 -0.61 -1.06 8.82
C ARG A 336 -0.93 -0.23 7.58
N LEU A 337 -2.20 -0.16 7.14
CA LEU A 337 -2.62 0.73 6.06
C LEU A 337 -2.63 2.19 6.51
N TYR A 338 -3.10 2.48 7.73
CA TYR A 338 -3.06 3.81 8.34
C TYR A 338 -1.64 4.35 8.40
N ALA A 339 -0.70 3.57 8.92
CA ALA A 339 0.72 3.91 9.04
C ALA A 339 1.36 4.25 7.68
N ARG A 340 0.94 3.60 6.59
CA ARG A 340 1.39 3.92 5.23
C ARG A 340 0.81 5.22 4.69
N ASN A 341 -0.47 5.48 4.98
CA ASN A 341 -1.17 6.66 4.51
C ASN A 341 -0.80 7.92 5.30
N ASN A 342 -0.52 7.75 6.59
CA ASN A 342 -0.29 8.81 7.56
C ASN A 342 1.03 8.61 8.31
N PRO A 343 2.18 8.70 7.62
CA PRO A 343 3.50 8.48 8.25
C PRO A 343 3.79 9.47 9.39
N HIS A 344 3.15 10.64 9.37
CA HIS A 344 3.30 11.71 10.36
C HIS A 344 2.31 11.65 11.52
N ALA A 345 1.53 10.56 11.66
CA ALA A 345 0.70 10.36 12.84
C ALA A 345 1.54 10.43 14.12
N SER A 346 1.00 11.04 15.18
CA SER A 346 1.74 11.16 16.44
C SER A 346 1.88 9.82 17.14
N ARG A 347 0.84 8.99 17.09
CA ARG A 347 0.82 7.63 17.64
C ARG A 347 -0.20 6.76 16.90
N ILE A 348 0.12 5.48 16.72
CA ILE A 348 -0.71 4.45 16.10
C ILE A 348 -0.70 3.24 17.04
N GLU A 349 -1.86 2.85 17.58
CA GLU A 349 -1.96 1.77 18.57
C GLU A 349 -3.17 0.87 18.32
N GLN A 350 -2.99 -0.43 18.52
CA GLN A 350 -4.08 -1.39 18.50
C GLN A 350 -4.88 -1.29 19.80
N ALA A 351 -6.19 -1.05 19.68
CA ALA A 351 -7.09 -0.93 20.80
C ALA A 351 -8.54 -1.24 20.39
N SER A 352 -9.32 -1.74 21.36
CA SER A 352 -10.77 -1.81 21.25
C SER A 352 -11.35 -0.41 21.43
N ILE A 353 -12.37 -0.07 20.64
CA ILE A 353 -13.09 1.19 20.85
C ILE A 353 -13.95 1.19 22.13
N PHE A 354 -14.23 0.00 22.68
CA PHE A 354 -14.92 -0.20 23.95
C PHE A 354 -14.00 -0.04 25.17
N ASP A 355 -12.68 -0.19 24.99
CA ASP A 355 -11.69 -0.10 26.06
C ASP A 355 -10.39 0.51 25.50
N LEU A 356 -10.32 1.84 25.59
CA LEU A 356 -9.21 2.64 25.09
C LEU A 356 -8.11 2.72 26.16
N PRO A 357 -6.85 2.43 25.79
CA PRO A 357 -5.74 2.35 26.75
C PRO A 357 -5.14 3.72 27.09
N PHE A 358 -6.00 4.70 27.32
CA PHE A 358 -5.64 6.06 27.65
C PHE A 358 -6.28 6.49 28.95
N GLU A 359 -5.61 7.38 29.67
CA GLU A 359 -6.14 7.98 30.88
C GLU A 359 -7.37 8.84 30.59
N ALA A 360 -8.21 9.05 31.62
CA ALA A 360 -9.34 9.94 31.51
C ALA A 360 -8.87 11.37 31.19
N GLY A 361 -9.54 12.06 30.27
CA GLY A 361 -9.13 13.41 29.86
C GLY A 361 -7.81 13.50 29.08
N ALA A 362 -7.35 12.42 28.46
CA ALA A 362 -6.11 12.42 27.67
C ALA A 362 -6.19 13.26 26.37
N PHE A 363 -7.38 13.52 25.82
CA PHE A 363 -7.55 14.17 24.51
C PHE A 363 -8.39 15.44 24.55
N ASP A 364 -8.00 16.43 23.73
CA ASP A 364 -8.75 17.66 23.53
C ASP A 364 -9.95 17.43 22.58
N GLY A 365 -9.84 16.42 21.71
CA GLY A 365 -10.87 16.06 20.76
C GLY A 365 -10.83 14.59 20.36
N VAL A 366 -11.98 14.07 19.96
CA VAL A 366 -12.13 12.74 19.37
C VAL A 366 -12.87 12.91 18.05
N TYR A 367 -12.46 12.19 17.02
CA TYR A 367 -13.29 12.01 15.84
C TYR A 367 -13.39 10.54 15.45
N ASN A 368 -14.51 10.26 14.80
CA ASN A 368 -14.89 8.93 14.40
C ASN A 368 -15.52 9.03 13.00
N LEU A 369 -15.11 8.16 12.09
CA LEU A 369 -15.56 8.17 10.70
C LEU A 369 -15.98 6.78 10.29
N GLY A 370 -17.29 6.59 10.17
CA GLY A 370 -17.86 5.37 9.66
C GLY A 370 -17.56 4.14 10.54
N VAL A 371 -17.84 4.27 11.84
CA VAL A 371 -17.62 3.20 12.84
C VAL A 371 -18.92 2.85 13.55
N LEU A 372 -19.64 3.87 14.06
CA LEU A 372 -20.85 3.64 14.89
C LEU A 372 -21.97 2.90 14.14
N GLU A 373 -22.02 2.96 12.81
CA GLU A 373 -23.02 2.25 12.02
C GLU A 373 -22.90 0.72 12.08
N HIS A 374 -21.78 0.19 12.59
CA HIS A 374 -21.51 -1.25 12.68
C HIS A 374 -21.87 -1.87 14.04
N PHE A 375 -22.41 -1.06 14.97
CA PHE A 375 -22.68 -1.48 16.33
C PHE A 375 -24.16 -1.36 16.69
N HIS A 376 -24.64 -2.20 17.61
CA HIS A 376 -25.99 -2.09 18.13
C HIS A 376 -26.15 -0.85 19.04
N PRO A 377 -27.38 -0.36 19.26
CA PRO A 377 -27.61 0.84 20.08
C PRO A 377 -27.06 0.78 21.53
N HIS A 378 -26.92 -0.40 22.12
CA HIS A 378 -26.31 -0.54 23.46
C HIS A 378 -24.78 -0.40 23.39
N GLU A 379 -24.13 -1.09 22.45
CA GLU A 379 -22.70 -0.97 22.17
C GLU A 379 -22.30 0.46 21.82
N ILE A 380 -23.12 1.17 21.04
CA ILE A 380 -22.86 2.57 20.71
C ILE A 380 -22.82 3.44 21.98
N ARG A 381 -23.67 3.18 22.98
CA ARG A 381 -23.63 3.90 24.26
C ARG A 381 -22.35 3.60 25.01
N GLU A 382 -21.94 2.35 25.08
CA GLU A 382 -20.66 1.95 25.70
C GLU A 382 -19.47 2.64 25.03
N ILE A 383 -19.45 2.67 23.70
CA ILE A 383 -18.46 3.41 22.92
C ILE A 383 -18.45 4.89 23.28
N LEU A 384 -19.62 5.55 23.27
CA LEU A 384 -19.70 6.97 23.59
C LEU A 384 -19.30 7.28 25.03
N ASP A 385 -19.63 6.41 25.98
CA ASP A 385 -19.18 6.52 27.37
C ASP A 385 -17.66 6.42 27.48
N GLU A 386 -17.05 5.53 26.73
CA GLU A 386 -15.61 5.38 26.66
C GLU A 386 -14.93 6.60 26.00
N LEU A 387 -15.53 7.15 24.93
CA LEU A 387 -15.08 8.39 24.32
C LEU A 387 -15.24 9.60 25.25
N HIS A 388 -16.29 9.63 26.06
CA HIS A 388 -16.51 10.65 27.09
C HIS A 388 -15.39 10.60 28.14
N ARG A 389 -15.02 9.40 28.59
CA ARG A 389 -13.96 9.18 29.58
C ARG A 389 -12.63 9.78 29.14
N VAL A 390 -12.20 9.49 27.91
CA VAL A 390 -10.88 9.91 27.40
C VAL A 390 -10.83 11.38 26.94
N LEU A 391 -11.98 12.04 26.74
CA LEU A 391 -12.05 13.46 26.40
C LEU A 391 -11.84 14.35 27.62
N LYS A 392 -11.15 15.48 27.47
CA LYS A 392 -11.08 16.52 28.52
C LYS A 392 -12.45 17.15 28.77
N PRO A 393 -12.67 17.80 29.93
CA PRO A 393 -13.82 18.67 30.12
C PRO A 393 -13.92 19.68 28.97
N ARG A 394 -15.13 19.83 28.40
CA ARG A 394 -15.40 20.64 27.20
C ARG A 394 -14.66 20.21 25.92
N GLY A 395 -14.03 19.04 25.93
CA GLY A 395 -13.47 18.42 24.73
C GLY A 395 -14.57 18.11 23.72
N LYS A 396 -14.22 18.08 22.43
CA LYS A 396 -15.21 17.91 21.36
C LYS A 396 -15.15 16.52 20.73
N LEU A 397 -16.33 16.01 20.42
CA LEU A 397 -16.53 14.79 19.65
C LEU A 397 -17.03 15.18 18.25
N VAL A 398 -16.40 14.65 17.21
CA VAL A 398 -16.83 14.82 15.81
C VAL A 398 -17.12 13.45 15.19
N VAL A 399 -18.38 13.15 14.92
CA VAL A 399 -18.80 11.86 14.34
C VAL A 399 -19.29 12.08 12.92
N PHE A 400 -18.77 11.29 12.00
CA PHE A 400 -19.28 11.14 10.65
C PHE A 400 -20.02 9.81 10.55
N TRP A 401 -21.34 9.88 10.45
CA TRP A 401 -22.22 8.71 10.52
C TRP A 401 -23.07 8.63 9.24
N PRO A 402 -23.06 7.51 8.50
CA PRO A 402 -23.95 7.32 7.36
C PRO A 402 -25.42 7.54 7.73
N HIS A 403 -26.12 8.29 6.89
CA HIS A 403 -27.54 8.57 7.07
C HIS A 403 -28.39 7.55 6.31
N ARG A 404 -29.51 7.11 6.87
CA ARG A 404 -30.39 6.08 6.27
C ARG A 404 -30.90 6.43 4.87
N ARG A 405 -31.05 7.73 4.59
CA ARG A 405 -31.45 8.29 3.28
C ARG A 405 -30.26 8.80 2.45
N GLY A 406 -29.06 8.31 2.74
CA GLY A 406 -27.86 8.83 2.13
C GLY A 406 -27.76 8.50 0.64
N SER A 407 -27.25 9.42 -0.17
CA SER A 407 -27.12 9.23 -1.63
C SER A 407 -26.16 8.07 -1.97
N SER A 408 -25.13 7.86 -1.15
CA SER A 408 -24.22 6.72 -1.24
C SER A 408 -24.92 5.39 -0.98
N VAL A 409 -25.78 5.32 0.04
CA VAL A 409 -26.57 4.12 0.37
C VAL A 409 -27.50 3.77 -0.80
N LEU A 410 -28.19 4.77 -1.34
CA LEU A 410 -29.05 4.61 -2.52
C LEU A 410 -28.27 4.15 -3.77
N PHE A 411 -27.11 4.77 -4.02
CA PHE A 411 -26.22 4.39 -5.13
C PHE A 411 -25.68 2.96 -4.97
N LEU A 412 -25.20 2.60 -3.78
CA LEU A 412 -24.69 1.24 -3.51
C LEU A 412 -25.80 0.20 -3.63
N HIS A 413 -27.03 0.51 -3.21
CA HIS A 413 -28.19 -0.36 -3.44
C HIS A 413 -28.47 -0.55 -4.93
N ALA A 414 -28.47 0.52 -5.74
CA ALA A 414 -28.63 0.44 -7.19
C ALA A 414 -27.51 -0.38 -7.85
N LEU A 415 -26.25 -0.16 -7.44
CA LEU A 415 -25.09 -0.89 -7.93
C LEU A 415 -25.14 -2.38 -7.56
N ARG A 416 -25.51 -2.72 -6.31
CA ARG A 416 -25.71 -4.11 -5.87
C ARG A 416 -26.80 -4.80 -6.68
N ARG A 417 -27.90 -4.10 -7.00
CA ARG A 417 -28.97 -4.63 -7.86
C ARG A 417 -28.45 -4.91 -9.28
N LEU A 418 -27.72 -3.96 -9.86
CA LEU A 418 -27.13 -4.12 -11.19
C LEU A 418 -26.16 -5.31 -11.26
N ILE A 419 -25.28 -5.45 -10.27
CA ILE A 419 -24.32 -6.57 -10.20
C ILE A 419 -25.06 -7.90 -10.06
N ARG A 420 -26.11 -7.97 -9.24
CA ARG A 420 -26.95 -9.17 -9.12
C ARG A 420 -27.62 -9.55 -10.45
N LEU A 421 -28.11 -8.57 -11.20
CA LEU A 421 -28.73 -8.79 -12.51
C LEU A 421 -27.74 -9.37 -13.53
N VAL A 422 -26.48 -8.91 -13.51
CA VAL A 422 -25.47 -9.31 -14.50
C VAL A 422 -24.72 -10.59 -14.11
N SER A 423 -24.41 -10.76 -12.82
CA SER A 423 -23.46 -11.79 -12.37
C SER A 423 -24.04 -12.84 -11.44
N ARG A 424 -25.28 -12.67 -10.96
CA ARG A 424 -25.91 -13.48 -9.88
C ARG A 424 -25.08 -13.57 -8.59
N ALA A 425 -24.01 -12.81 -8.45
CA ALA A 425 -23.20 -12.72 -7.23
C ALA A 425 -23.76 -11.64 -6.29
N GLU A 426 -23.61 -11.85 -4.98
CA GLU A 426 -23.93 -10.86 -3.96
C GLU A 426 -22.63 -10.22 -3.42
N PRO A 427 -22.23 -9.04 -3.91
CA PRO A 427 -20.98 -8.42 -3.49
C PRO A 427 -21.11 -7.84 -2.07
N LYS A 428 -20.26 -8.31 -1.15
CA LYS A 428 -20.07 -7.69 0.17
C LYS A 428 -18.99 -6.62 0.07
N PHE A 429 -19.35 -5.35 0.23
CA PHE A 429 -18.43 -4.21 0.05
C PHE A 429 -17.84 -3.67 1.35
N HIS A 430 -18.45 -3.98 2.49
CA HIS A 430 -18.09 -3.61 3.84
C HIS A 430 -18.91 -4.51 4.80
N PRO A 431 -18.54 -4.61 6.09
CA PRO A 431 -19.39 -5.20 7.11
C PRO A 431 -20.76 -4.51 7.18
N ASP A 432 -21.74 -5.18 7.80
CA ASP A 432 -23.12 -4.72 7.79
C ASP A 432 -23.26 -3.41 8.58
N GLU A 433 -23.99 -2.46 8.00
CA GLU A 433 -24.32 -1.17 8.62
C GLU A 433 -25.67 -1.32 9.33
N ILE A 434 -25.64 -1.95 10.51
CA ILE A 434 -26.85 -2.31 11.28
C ILE A 434 -27.55 -1.11 11.93
N SER A 435 -26.84 0.01 12.13
CA SER A 435 -27.33 1.19 12.84
C SER A 435 -27.12 2.48 12.04
N LEU A 436 -27.92 2.68 10.99
CA LEU A 436 -27.94 3.94 10.23
C LEU A 436 -28.76 5.02 10.94
N LEU A 437 -28.17 6.22 11.09
CA LEU A 437 -28.84 7.34 11.73
C LEU A 437 -30.05 7.81 10.89
N GLY A 438 -31.20 7.91 11.53
CA GLY A 438 -32.46 8.31 10.89
C GLY A 438 -32.81 9.78 11.03
N SER A 439 -32.50 10.41 12.17
CA SER A 439 -32.87 11.81 12.42
C SER A 439 -31.94 12.56 13.38
N ARG A 440 -32.03 13.90 13.37
CA ARG A 440 -31.35 14.76 14.36
C ARG A 440 -31.82 14.46 15.78
N ALA A 441 -33.10 14.14 15.99
CA ALA A 441 -33.64 13.86 17.32
C ALA A 441 -33.02 12.60 17.94
N GLU A 442 -32.82 11.57 17.12
CA GLU A 442 -32.14 10.33 17.50
C GLU A 442 -30.70 10.60 17.96
N ALA A 443 -29.94 11.41 17.21
CA ALA A 443 -28.59 11.82 17.61
C ALA A 443 -28.59 12.60 18.94
N VAL A 444 -29.54 13.51 19.15
CA VAL A 444 -29.63 14.29 20.40
C VAL A 444 -29.89 13.40 21.60
N ALA A 445 -30.79 12.42 21.48
CA ALA A 445 -31.10 11.49 22.58
C ALA A 445 -29.85 10.68 22.98
N LEU A 446 -29.19 10.08 22.00
CA LEU A 446 -28.00 9.27 22.22
C LEU A 446 -26.84 10.06 22.87
N LEU A 447 -26.59 11.28 22.40
CA LEU A 447 -25.56 12.15 22.96
C LEU A 447 -25.88 12.58 24.39
N ARG A 448 -27.15 12.92 24.67
CA ARG A 448 -27.57 13.38 26.00
C ARG A 448 -27.33 12.29 27.06
N ASP A 449 -27.74 11.07 26.75
CA ASP A 449 -27.62 9.91 27.67
C ASP A 449 -26.14 9.59 28.01
N THR A 450 -25.21 9.98 27.14
CA THR A 450 -23.78 9.66 27.24
C THR A 450 -22.93 10.87 27.68
N GLY A 451 -23.56 11.95 28.14
CA GLY A 451 -22.87 13.13 28.67
C GLY A 451 -22.30 14.06 27.60
N PHE A 452 -22.96 14.15 26.45
CA PHE A 452 -22.60 15.06 25.36
C PHE A 452 -23.73 16.04 25.03
N ALA A 453 -23.35 17.30 24.80
CA ALA A 453 -24.24 18.32 24.27
C ALA A 453 -24.01 18.51 22.77
N LEU A 454 -25.06 18.35 21.95
CA LEU A 454 -25.00 18.61 20.52
C LEU A 454 -24.72 20.10 20.26
N ARG A 455 -23.66 20.40 19.48
CA ARG A 455 -23.29 21.75 19.04
C ARG A 455 -23.64 22.00 17.58
N GLU A 456 -23.39 21.02 16.71
CA GLU A 456 -23.67 21.12 15.28
C GLU A 456 -24.18 19.77 14.75
N TYR A 457 -25.20 19.81 13.89
CA TYR A 457 -25.69 18.67 13.12
C TYR A 457 -25.80 19.10 11.67
N SER A 458 -25.16 18.37 10.77
CA SER A 458 -25.11 18.71 9.35
C SER A 458 -25.39 17.49 8.50
N PHE A 459 -26.41 17.58 7.64
CA PHE A 459 -26.71 16.58 6.61
C PHE A 459 -27.24 17.32 5.39
N GLY A 460 -26.44 17.41 4.32
CA GLY A 460 -26.80 18.23 3.18
C GLY A 460 -25.89 18.08 1.97
N ILE A 461 -26.10 18.94 0.97
CA ILE A 461 -25.41 18.89 -0.33
C ILE A 461 -23.88 18.97 -0.23
N ARG A 462 -23.37 19.60 0.84
CA ARG A 462 -21.93 19.73 1.12
C ARG A 462 -21.25 18.39 1.40
N ASP A 463 -21.99 17.45 1.98
CA ASP A 463 -21.56 16.07 2.22
C ASP A 463 -22.11 15.12 1.14
N LEU A 464 -22.62 15.68 0.02
CA LEU A 464 -23.37 14.97 -1.03
C LEU A 464 -24.53 14.14 -0.48
N PHE A 465 -25.06 14.48 0.71
CA PHE A 465 -26.01 13.65 1.44
C PHE A 465 -25.47 12.24 1.73
N VAL A 466 -24.16 12.03 1.84
CA VAL A 466 -23.55 10.70 2.11
C VAL A 466 -23.57 10.42 3.61
N GLN A 467 -23.06 11.35 4.41
CA GLN A 467 -22.92 11.23 5.87
C GLN A 467 -23.59 12.41 6.56
N CYS A 468 -24.09 12.18 7.77
CA CYS A 468 -24.35 13.25 8.70
C CYS A 468 -23.08 13.51 9.53
N VAL A 469 -22.83 14.78 9.82
CA VAL A 469 -21.73 15.21 10.68
C VAL A 469 -22.30 15.76 11.97
N ILE A 470 -21.90 15.15 13.06
CA ILE A 470 -22.30 15.50 14.42
C ILE A 470 -21.08 16.10 15.12
N VAL A 471 -21.21 17.32 15.63
CA VAL A 471 -20.23 17.92 16.55
C VAL A 471 -20.89 18.04 17.90
N ALA A 472 -20.31 17.39 18.90
CA ALA A 472 -20.78 17.42 20.28
C ALA A 472 -19.66 17.87 21.23
N GLU A 473 -20.04 18.40 22.39
CA GLU A 473 -19.13 18.84 23.44
C GLU A 473 -19.37 18.01 24.69
N ARG A 474 -18.28 17.57 25.33
CA ARG A 474 -18.35 16.86 26.60
C ARG A 474 -18.94 17.77 27.67
N VAL A 475 -20.01 17.31 28.32
CA VAL A 475 -20.62 17.94 29.49
C VAL A 475 -20.57 16.97 30.68
N GLU A 476 -20.71 17.49 31.89
CA GLU A 476 -20.87 16.64 33.07
C GLU A 476 -22.14 15.81 32.93
N LYS A 477 -22.06 14.51 33.24
CA LYS A 477 -23.23 13.64 33.25
C LYS A 477 -24.10 14.09 34.43
N VAL A 478 -25.31 14.56 34.13
CA VAL A 478 -26.32 14.77 35.16
C VAL A 478 -26.74 13.38 35.65
N PRO A 479 -26.61 13.05 36.94
CA PRO A 479 -27.08 11.77 37.46
C PRO A 479 -28.57 11.63 37.14
N MET A 480 -28.96 10.56 36.45
CA MET A 480 -30.37 10.20 36.32
C MET A 480 -30.91 9.98 37.72
N ALA A 481 -31.84 10.84 38.16
CA ALA A 481 -32.57 10.62 39.39
C ALA A 481 -33.24 9.25 39.28
N VAL A 482 -32.89 8.35 40.19
CA VAL A 482 -33.59 7.08 40.37
C VAL A 482 -35.02 7.46 40.74
N GLU A 483 -35.99 7.23 39.86
CA GLU A 483 -37.40 7.20 40.25
C GLU A 483 -37.58 5.98 41.17
N SER A 484 -37.20 6.16 42.43
CA SER A 484 -37.48 5.22 43.51
C SER A 484 -38.97 5.25 43.77
N GLY A 485 -39.61 4.10 43.55
CA GLY A 485 -41.04 3.90 43.63
C GLY A 485 -41.68 4.34 44.94
N MET A 486 -42.89 4.87 44.81
CA MET A 486 -43.91 4.89 45.85
C MET A 486 -45.28 4.77 45.16
N SER A 487 -45.81 3.55 45.12
CA SER A 487 -47.26 3.29 45.19
C SER A 487 -47.45 1.79 45.43
N GLU A 488 -47.14 1.36 46.66
CA GLU A 488 -47.74 0.14 47.19
C GLU A 488 -49.14 0.44 47.69
N ARG A 489 -50.01 -0.52 47.37
CA ARG A 489 -51.45 -0.55 47.61
C ARG A 489 -51.75 -0.61 49.11
N THR A 490 -52.76 0.14 49.54
CA THR A 490 -53.59 -0.24 50.68
C THR A 490 -55.04 0.09 50.36
N THR A 491 -55.80 -0.94 49.97
CA THR A 491 -57.24 -1.01 50.20
C THR A 491 -57.57 -2.44 50.57
N THR A 492 -57.80 -2.63 51.86
CA THR A 492 -58.49 -3.78 52.45
C THR A 492 -59.80 -3.22 53.02
N THR A 493 -60.86 -4.04 52.88
CA THR A 493 -62.28 -3.91 53.30
C THR A 493 -63.24 -3.44 52.24
#